data_AF-A0A2W1DR46-F1
#
_entry.id   AF-A0A2W1DR46-F1
#
_cell.length_a   1.000
_cell.length_b   1.000
_cell.length_c   1.000
_cell.angle_alpha   90.00
_cell.angle_beta   90.00
_cell.angle_gamma   90.00
#
_symmetry.space_group_name_H-M   'P 1'
#
loop_
_entity.id
_entity.type
_entity.pdbx_description
1 polymer ?
#
loop_
_entity_poly.entity_id
_entity_poly.type
_entity_poly.pdbx_seq_one_letter_code
_entity_poly.pdbx_strand_id
1 'polypeptide(L)'
;MGAFLSWLAYPPGNLKDELMAEIERRERQNRLPVRGGFLTLEFIDELFTVGNIAQQLREHEEVRLLPKKERIQLAQFIKQNQQKLYAILLLMDESHHLSLNNARAFTDESLFDIPEPGLASLPCDLATLETLPLFRGFASAFYEKQFVFPPGLPTGRTISHPPHFIFPFANERERVGYGSFGEVYKVEIPSGFLPPQADEKVSKVFASPRQTPGH
;
A
#
# COMPACT_ATOMS: atom_id res chain seq x y z
N MET A 1 -14.53 13.60 31.89
CA MET A 1 -14.55 14.70 30.89
C MET A 1 -13.39 14.48 29.94
N GLY A 2 -13.61 13.74 28.85
CA GLY A 2 -12.57 13.38 27.87
C GLY A 2 -12.52 14.44 26.77
N ALA A 3 -11.33 14.95 26.50
CA ALA A 3 -11.08 15.97 25.50
C ALA A 3 -11.35 15.41 24.09
N PHE A 4 -12.42 15.90 23.46
CA PHE A 4 -12.60 15.84 22.02
C PHE A 4 -11.57 16.77 21.39
N LEU A 5 -10.46 16.22 20.90
CA LEU A 5 -9.59 16.94 19.99
C LEU A 5 -10.34 17.08 18.65
N SER A 6 -10.91 18.27 18.46
CA SER A 6 -11.39 18.75 17.18
C SER A 6 -10.21 18.78 16.21
N TRP A 7 -10.13 17.76 15.35
CA TRP A 7 -9.32 17.81 14.14
C TRP A 7 -9.96 18.87 13.25
N LEU A 8 -9.38 20.07 13.26
CA LEU A 8 -9.66 21.10 12.28
C LEU A 8 -9.36 20.52 10.91
N ALA A 9 -10.40 20.33 10.10
CA ALA A 9 -10.29 19.96 8.70
C ALA A 9 -9.54 21.09 7.97
N TYR A 10 -8.23 20.94 7.85
CA TYR A 10 -7.47 21.66 6.84
C TYR A 10 -8.11 21.36 5.48
N PRO A 11 -8.24 22.36 4.59
CA PRO A 11 -8.58 22.05 3.21
C PRO A 11 -7.54 21.03 2.72
N PRO A 12 -7.96 19.88 2.18
CA PRO A 12 -7.02 18.82 1.84
C PRO A 12 -5.97 19.41 0.91
N GLY A 13 -4.70 19.22 1.26
CA GLY A 13 -3.59 19.49 0.36
C GLY A 13 -3.76 18.72 -0.95
N ASN A 14 -2.97 19.07 -1.95
CA ASN A 14 -2.88 18.29 -3.18
C ASN A 14 -2.62 16.82 -2.81
N LEU A 15 -3.44 15.89 -3.32
CA LEU A 15 -3.35 14.48 -2.92
C LEU A 15 -1.96 13.89 -3.19
N LYS A 16 -1.31 14.33 -4.28
CA LYS A 16 0.06 13.90 -4.61
C LYS A 16 1.06 14.34 -3.54
N ASP A 17 0.94 15.57 -3.06
CA ASP A 17 1.85 16.10 -2.04
C ASP A 17 1.72 15.33 -0.73
N GLU A 18 0.48 14.96 -0.33
CA GLU A 18 0.25 14.12 0.85
C GLU A 18 0.83 12.70 0.69
N LEU A 19 0.67 12.10 -0.50
CA LEU A 19 1.30 10.81 -0.81
C LEU A 19 2.83 10.88 -0.73
N MET A 20 3.43 11.93 -1.32
CA MET A 20 4.87 12.15 -1.28
C MET A 20 5.38 12.39 0.15
N ALA A 21 4.65 13.19 0.94
CA ALA A 21 4.99 13.46 2.32
C ALA A 21 4.99 12.19 3.19
N GLU A 22 4.03 11.27 2.98
CA GLU A 22 4.01 9.98 3.69
C GLU A 22 5.18 9.08 3.28
N ILE A 23 5.50 9.01 1.99
CA ILE A 23 6.67 8.26 1.48
C ILE A 23 7.95 8.78 2.15
N GLU A 24 8.16 10.09 2.16
CA GLU A 24 9.32 10.73 2.80
C GLU A 24 9.33 10.55 4.32
N ARG A 25 8.17 10.56 4.97
CA ARG A 25 8.04 10.30 6.42
C ARG A 25 8.50 8.88 6.73
N ARG A 26 8.05 7.89 5.96
CA ARG A 26 8.44 6.47 6.11
C ARG A 26 9.91 6.24 5.81
N GLU A 27 10.44 6.88 4.77
CA GLU A 27 11.86 6.81 4.42
C GLU A 27 12.75 7.28 5.58
N ARG A 28 12.40 8.42 6.19
CA ARG A 28 13.10 8.96 7.37
C ARG A 28 12.96 8.05 8.59
N GLN A 29 11.77 7.53 8.83
CA GLN A 29 11.49 6.60 9.94
C GLN A 29 12.33 5.31 9.82
N ASN A 30 12.45 4.77 8.60
CA ASN A 30 13.12 3.50 8.35
C ASN A 30 14.64 3.62 8.15
N ARG A 31 15.15 4.84 7.96
CA ARG A 31 16.57 5.14 7.68
C ARG A 31 17.14 4.33 6.49
N LEU A 32 16.29 4.14 5.48
CA LEU A 32 16.65 3.45 4.24
C LEU A 32 16.39 4.39 3.07
N PRO A 33 17.42 5.09 2.57
CA PRO A 33 17.27 5.96 1.42
C PRO A 33 16.71 5.19 0.23
N VAL A 34 15.78 5.79 -0.51
CA VAL A 34 15.17 5.24 -1.75
C VAL A 34 14.26 4.02 -1.55
N ARG A 35 14.53 3.17 -0.56
CA ARG A 35 13.82 1.89 -0.31
C ARG A 35 13.07 1.83 1.01
N GLY A 36 13.09 2.92 1.79
CA GLY A 36 12.40 3.00 3.08
C GLY A 36 11.02 3.66 3.00
N GLY A 37 10.73 4.38 1.92
CA GLY A 37 9.47 5.08 1.72
C GLY A 37 8.44 4.23 1.00
N PHE A 38 7.25 4.08 1.56
CA PHE A 38 6.15 3.31 0.98
C PHE A 38 4.79 3.78 1.51
N LEU A 39 3.72 3.29 0.89
CA LEU A 39 2.33 3.59 1.23
C LEU A 39 1.62 2.31 1.71
N THR A 40 0.80 2.43 2.75
CA THR A 40 -0.11 1.36 3.18
C THR A 40 -1.50 1.58 2.61
N LEU A 41 -2.27 0.50 2.44
CA LEU A 41 -3.67 0.61 2.00
C LEU A 41 -4.53 1.37 3.02
N GLU A 42 -4.22 1.24 4.31
CA GLU A 42 -4.88 1.98 5.39
C GLU A 42 -4.72 3.49 5.21
N PHE A 43 -3.49 3.96 4.97
CA PHE A 43 -3.24 5.39 4.75
C PHE A 43 -3.97 5.90 3.50
N ILE A 44 -3.96 5.12 2.41
CA ILE A 44 -4.72 5.49 1.21
C ILE A 44 -6.20 5.56 1.52
N ASP A 45 -6.75 4.59 2.26
CA ASP A 45 -8.17 4.56 2.57
C ASP A 45 -8.62 5.81 3.36
N GLU A 46 -7.79 6.26 4.31
CA GLU A 46 -8.02 7.48 5.07
C GLU A 46 -7.90 8.74 4.20
N LEU A 47 -6.85 8.82 3.37
CA LEU A 47 -6.56 9.99 2.54
C LEU A 47 -7.59 10.15 1.41
N PHE A 48 -7.98 9.05 0.75
CA PHE A 48 -8.80 9.05 -0.46
C PHE A 48 -10.30 9.09 -0.15
N THR A 49 -10.72 10.13 0.56
CA THR A 49 -12.16 10.40 0.70
C THR A 49 -12.78 10.78 -0.65
N VAL A 50 -14.07 10.51 -0.84
CA VAL A 50 -14.80 10.93 -2.05
C VAL A 50 -14.67 12.44 -2.28
N GLY A 51 -14.65 13.24 -1.22
CA GLY A 51 -14.46 14.68 -1.29
C GLY A 51 -13.08 15.06 -1.82
N ASN A 52 -12.02 14.45 -1.29
CA ASN A 52 -10.64 14.72 -1.70
C ASN A 52 -10.41 14.32 -3.15
N ILE A 53 -10.85 13.12 -3.55
CA ILE A 53 -10.75 12.67 -4.94
C ILE A 53 -11.52 13.61 -5.87
N ALA A 54 -12.79 13.95 -5.53
CA ALA A 54 -13.60 14.83 -6.35
C ALA A 54 -13.01 16.24 -6.49
N GLN A 55 -12.25 16.70 -5.50
CA GLN A 55 -11.54 17.98 -5.57
C GLN A 55 -10.28 17.87 -6.45
N GLN A 56 -9.45 16.85 -6.25
CA GLN A 56 -8.25 16.59 -7.08
C GLN A 56 -8.60 16.46 -8.57
N LEU A 57 -9.69 15.75 -8.87
CA LEU A 57 -10.19 15.57 -10.23
C LEU A 57 -10.51 16.90 -10.96
N ARG A 58 -10.70 18.01 -10.25
CA ARG A 58 -10.98 19.34 -10.88
C ARG A 58 -9.75 19.97 -11.50
N GLU A 59 -8.56 19.47 -11.19
CA GLU A 59 -7.30 19.95 -11.77
C GLU A 59 -7.16 19.53 -13.24
N HIS A 60 -7.85 18.47 -13.66
CA HIS A 60 -7.89 18.01 -15.04
C HIS A 60 -8.99 18.71 -15.83
N GLU A 61 -8.64 19.32 -16.96
CA GLU A 61 -9.55 20.13 -17.77
C GLU A 61 -10.82 19.36 -18.18
N GLU A 62 -10.66 18.12 -18.65
CA GLU A 62 -11.76 17.26 -19.10
C GLU A 62 -12.78 16.99 -17.99
N VAL A 63 -12.31 16.80 -16.76
CA VAL A 63 -13.14 16.46 -15.59
C VAL A 63 -13.68 17.71 -14.88
N ARG A 64 -12.98 18.84 -15.01
CA ARG A 64 -13.42 20.14 -14.50
C ARG A 64 -14.74 20.58 -15.12
N LEU A 65 -14.92 20.32 -16.41
CA LEU A 65 -16.12 20.66 -17.18
C LEU A 65 -17.33 19.76 -16.85
N LEU A 66 -17.12 18.62 -16.19
CA LEU A 66 -18.20 17.71 -15.86
C LEU A 66 -19.16 18.28 -14.82
N PRO A 67 -20.46 17.93 -14.91
CA PRO A 67 -21.42 18.19 -13.86
C PRO A 67 -20.94 17.67 -12.51
N LYS A 68 -21.19 18.42 -11.43
CA LYS A 68 -20.79 18.06 -10.06
C LYS A 68 -21.20 16.62 -9.69
N LYS A 69 -22.39 16.20 -10.12
CA LYS A 69 -22.92 14.85 -9.86
C LYS A 69 -22.06 13.75 -10.49
N GLU A 70 -21.68 13.89 -11.75
CA GLU A 70 -20.86 12.90 -12.48
C GLU A 70 -19.45 12.82 -11.89
N ARG A 71 -18.86 13.97 -11.52
CA ARG A 71 -17.56 13.99 -10.85
C ARG A 71 -17.59 13.29 -9.49
N ILE A 72 -18.67 13.46 -8.71
CA ILE A 72 -18.86 12.72 -7.45
C ILE A 72 -19.00 11.22 -7.72
N GLN A 73 -19.72 10.82 -8.77
CA GLN A 73 -19.85 9.40 -9.14
C GLN A 73 -18.50 8.80 -9.55
N LEU A 74 -17.69 9.53 -10.32
CA LEU A 74 -16.33 9.11 -10.66
C LEU A 74 -15.46 8.98 -9.40
N ALA A 75 -15.50 9.95 -8.50
CA ALA A 75 -14.76 9.89 -7.25
C ALA A 75 -15.19 8.72 -6.35
N GLN A 76 -16.49 8.41 -6.30
CA GLN A 76 -17.01 7.23 -5.61
C GLN A 76 -16.49 5.94 -6.23
N PHE A 77 -16.49 5.85 -7.57
CA PHE A 77 -15.97 4.69 -8.28
C PHE A 77 -14.48 4.47 -8.00
N ILE A 78 -13.67 5.52 -8.07
CA ILE A 78 -12.24 5.47 -7.75
C ILE A 78 -12.02 5.02 -6.30
N LYS A 79 -12.75 5.61 -5.35
CA LYS A 79 -12.66 5.23 -3.94
C LYS A 79 -12.96 3.74 -3.73
N GLN A 80 -13.96 3.21 -4.42
CA GLN A 80 -14.36 1.82 -4.22
C GLN A 80 -13.47 0.81 -4.93
N ASN A 81 -12.89 1.17 -6.09
CA ASN A 81 -12.33 0.19 -7.01
C ASN A 81 -10.92 0.49 -7.51
N GLN A 82 -10.35 1.68 -7.28
CA GLN A 82 -9.13 2.14 -7.97
C GLN A 82 -8.22 3.00 -7.09
N GLN A 83 -8.24 2.81 -5.77
CA GLN A 83 -7.45 3.65 -4.88
C GLN A 83 -5.94 3.48 -5.14
N LYS A 84 -5.46 2.25 -5.31
CA LYS A 84 -4.04 1.95 -5.57
C LYS A 84 -3.63 2.45 -6.96
N LEU A 85 -4.41 2.13 -7.99
CA LEU A 85 -4.19 2.60 -9.36
C LEU A 85 -4.14 4.13 -9.43
N TYR A 86 -5.12 4.81 -8.83
CA TYR A 86 -5.19 6.28 -8.84
C TYR A 86 -4.02 6.92 -8.09
N ALA A 87 -3.60 6.36 -6.94
CA ALA A 87 -2.45 6.85 -6.20
C ALA A 87 -1.14 6.75 -7.01
N ILE A 88 -0.91 5.64 -7.72
CA ILE A 88 0.27 5.47 -8.57
C ILE A 88 0.25 6.49 -9.70
N LEU A 89 -0.89 6.67 -10.36
CA LEU A 89 -1.02 7.63 -11.46
C LEU A 89 -0.84 9.08 -10.98
N LEU A 90 -1.35 9.46 -9.81
CA LEU A 90 -1.08 10.78 -9.21
C LEU A 90 0.41 10.99 -8.98
N LEU A 91 1.10 9.99 -8.43
CA LEU A 91 2.55 10.09 -8.17
C LEU A 91 3.39 10.14 -9.46
N MET A 92 2.81 9.77 -10.61
CA MET A 92 3.45 9.84 -11.92
C MET A 92 3.03 11.08 -12.73
N ASP A 93 2.11 11.90 -12.22
CA ASP A 93 1.45 12.97 -12.99
C ASP A 93 0.59 12.46 -14.16
N GLU A 94 0.20 11.19 -14.14
CA GLU A 94 -0.56 10.49 -15.19
C GLU A 94 -2.04 10.26 -14.81
N SER A 95 -2.53 10.90 -13.74
CA SER A 95 -3.92 10.72 -13.26
C SER A 95 -4.98 11.16 -14.27
N HIS A 96 -4.61 12.01 -15.23
CA HIS A 96 -5.49 12.45 -16.31
C HIS A 96 -5.93 11.30 -17.25
N HIS A 97 -5.19 10.19 -17.30
CA HIS A 97 -5.55 9.01 -18.10
C HIS A 97 -6.83 8.30 -17.60
N LEU A 98 -7.20 8.47 -16.33
CA LEU A 98 -8.45 7.97 -15.75
C LEU A 98 -9.63 8.91 -16.03
N SER A 99 -9.88 9.17 -17.31
CA SER A 99 -11.11 9.84 -17.76
C SER A 99 -12.34 8.99 -17.48
N LEU A 100 -13.53 9.59 -17.51
CA LEU A 100 -14.80 8.92 -17.16
C LEU A 100 -15.07 7.65 -18.00
N ASN A 101 -14.60 7.64 -19.25
CA ASN A 101 -14.75 6.51 -20.18
C ASN A 101 -13.73 5.39 -19.92
N ASN A 102 -12.54 5.72 -19.43
CA ASN A 102 -11.45 4.77 -19.23
C ASN A 102 -11.39 4.22 -17.80
N ALA A 103 -11.87 4.99 -16.82
CA ALA A 103 -11.82 4.61 -15.41
C ALA A 103 -12.50 3.27 -15.16
N ARG A 104 -13.61 2.97 -15.84
CA ARG A 104 -14.36 1.71 -15.62
C ARG A 104 -13.70 0.46 -16.21
N ALA A 105 -12.69 0.60 -17.06
CA ALA A 105 -12.07 -0.54 -17.74
C ALA A 105 -11.08 -1.30 -16.83
N PHE A 106 -10.64 -0.70 -15.73
CA PHE A 106 -9.61 -1.25 -14.86
C PHE A 106 -10.01 -1.10 -13.40
N THR A 107 -9.72 -2.09 -12.57
CA THR A 107 -9.89 -2.01 -11.12
C THR A 107 -8.59 -2.43 -10.44
N ASP A 108 -8.42 -2.04 -9.18
CA ASP A 108 -7.31 -2.53 -8.36
C ASP A 108 -7.36 -4.05 -8.27
N GLU A 109 -8.55 -4.63 -8.15
CA GLU A 109 -8.75 -6.08 -8.14
C GLU A 109 -8.27 -6.77 -9.43
N SER A 110 -8.50 -6.15 -10.60
CA SER A 110 -8.08 -6.74 -11.87
C SER A 110 -6.59 -6.56 -12.18
N LEU A 111 -5.94 -5.57 -11.56
CA LEU A 111 -4.53 -5.25 -11.78
C LEU A 111 -3.62 -5.87 -10.70
N PHE A 112 -4.09 -5.96 -9.46
CA PHE A 112 -3.29 -6.34 -8.31
C PHE A 112 -3.94 -7.53 -7.60
N ASP A 113 -3.49 -8.74 -7.94
CA ASP A 113 -3.98 -9.98 -7.36
C ASP A 113 -3.80 -9.99 -5.82
N ILE A 114 -4.81 -10.45 -5.10
CA ILE A 114 -4.75 -10.60 -3.64
C ILE A 114 -4.68 -12.09 -3.34
N PRO A 115 -3.53 -12.61 -2.88
CA PRO A 115 -3.34 -14.04 -2.73
C PRO A 115 -4.27 -14.63 -1.67
N GLU A 116 -4.49 -13.88 -0.58
CA GLU A 116 -5.42 -14.26 0.49
C GLU A 116 -6.09 -13.00 1.08
N PRO A 117 -7.35 -13.08 1.52
CA PRO A 117 -8.02 -11.96 2.19
C PRO A 117 -7.22 -11.44 3.39
N GLY A 118 -7.02 -10.13 3.43
CA GLY A 118 -6.24 -9.48 4.48
C GLY A 118 -4.74 -9.39 4.20
N LEU A 119 -4.26 -9.97 3.09
CA LEU A 119 -2.88 -9.75 2.62
C LEU A 119 -2.79 -8.60 1.62
N ALA A 120 -1.60 -7.99 1.57
CA ALA A 120 -1.23 -6.98 0.59
C ALA A 120 -1.23 -7.59 -0.82
N SER A 121 -1.78 -6.84 -1.77
CA SER A 121 -1.85 -7.28 -3.17
C SER A 121 -0.48 -7.41 -3.82
N LEU A 122 -0.37 -8.32 -4.76
CA LEU A 122 0.80 -8.55 -5.59
C LEU A 122 0.93 -7.43 -6.64
N PRO A 123 2.15 -7.20 -7.17
CA PRO A 123 2.34 -6.24 -8.25
C PRO A 123 1.85 -6.83 -9.57
N CYS A 124 1.31 -5.98 -10.45
CA CYS A 124 1.02 -6.34 -11.82
C CYS A 124 2.33 -6.53 -12.58
N ASP A 125 2.46 -7.62 -13.35
CA ASP A 125 3.66 -7.83 -14.15
C ASP A 125 3.75 -6.87 -15.35
N LEU A 126 4.98 -6.59 -15.78
CA LEU A 126 5.21 -5.64 -16.87
C LEU A 126 4.59 -6.12 -18.19
N ALA A 127 4.65 -7.42 -18.49
CA ALA A 127 4.14 -7.97 -19.75
C ALA A 127 2.62 -7.76 -19.87
N THR A 128 1.89 -7.90 -18.77
CA THR A 128 0.46 -7.62 -18.66
C THR A 128 0.22 -6.13 -18.87
N LEU A 129 0.92 -5.25 -18.15
CA LEU A 129 0.79 -3.80 -18.30
C LEU A 129 1.03 -3.33 -19.74
N GLU A 130 2.02 -3.90 -20.44
CA GLU A 130 2.34 -3.59 -21.84
C GLU A 130 1.21 -3.93 -22.83
N THR A 131 0.35 -4.89 -22.48
CA THR A 131 -0.80 -5.29 -23.32
C THR A 131 -2.02 -4.38 -23.14
N LEU A 132 -2.08 -3.66 -22.03
CA LEU A 132 -3.27 -2.92 -21.61
C LEU A 132 -3.26 -1.49 -22.19
N PRO A 133 -4.34 -1.04 -22.86
CA PRO A 133 -4.37 0.27 -23.51
C PRO A 133 -4.10 1.46 -22.59
N LEU A 134 -4.51 1.38 -21.31
CA LEU A 134 -4.31 2.46 -20.34
C LEU A 134 -2.84 2.82 -20.15
N PHE A 135 -1.95 1.83 -20.13
CA PHE A 135 -0.54 2.00 -19.78
C PHE A 135 0.36 2.20 -21.00
N ARG A 136 -0.22 2.32 -22.19
CA ARG A 136 0.56 2.49 -23.43
C ARG A 136 1.40 3.77 -23.33
N GLY A 137 2.71 3.62 -23.43
CA GLY A 137 3.67 4.72 -23.35
C GLY A 137 4.27 4.95 -21.96
N PHE A 138 3.69 4.37 -20.90
CA PHE A 138 4.22 4.52 -19.53
C PHE A 138 4.19 3.23 -18.69
N ALA A 139 3.92 2.06 -19.29
CA ALA A 139 3.86 0.77 -18.60
C ALA A 139 5.12 0.45 -17.76
N SER A 140 6.31 0.71 -18.30
CA SER A 140 7.57 0.50 -17.55
C SER A 140 7.66 1.44 -16.33
N ALA A 141 7.35 2.73 -16.49
CA ALA A 141 7.36 3.68 -15.38
C ALA A 141 6.31 3.31 -14.31
N PHE A 142 5.13 2.88 -14.72
CA PHE A 142 4.09 2.37 -13.82
C PHE A 142 4.55 1.11 -13.08
N TYR A 143 5.17 0.19 -13.81
CA TYR A 143 5.68 -1.06 -13.25
C TYR A 143 6.70 -0.79 -12.13
N GLU A 144 7.59 0.19 -12.29
CA GLU A 144 8.54 0.56 -11.23
C GLU A 144 7.82 1.27 -10.08
N LYS A 145 6.91 2.19 -10.40
CA LYS A 145 6.25 3.03 -9.41
C LYS A 145 5.29 2.26 -8.50
N GLN A 146 4.69 1.16 -8.98
CA GLN A 146 3.74 0.38 -8.20
C GLN A 146 4.33 -0.16 -6.89
N PHE A 147 5.66 -0.33 -6.81
CA PHE A 147 6.35 -0.83 -5.63
C PHE A 147 6.38 0.15 -4.45
N VAL A 148 5.91 1.39 -4.66
CA VAL A 148 5.52 2.27 -3.55
C VAL A 148 4.46 1.63 -2.65
N PHE A 149 3.69 0.69 -3.20
CA PHE A 149 2.87 -0.27 -2.46
C PHE A 149 3.60 -1.61 -2.44
N PRO A 150 4.27 -1.97 -1.33
CA PRO A 150 4.99 -3.21 -1.24
C PRO A 150 4.02 -4.39 -1.44
N PRO A 151 4.46 -5.49 -2.05
CA PRO A 151 3.59 -6.65 -2.19
C PRO A 151 3.63 -7.51 -0.92
N GLY A 152 2.65 -8.41 -0.79
CA GLY A 152 2.71 -9.48 0.18
C GLY A 152 4.01 -10.30 0.04
N LEU A 153 4.61 -10.65 1.17
CA LEU A 153 5.85 -11.41 1.28
C LEU A 153 5.50 -12.89 1.49
N PRO A 154 5.66 -13.76 0.47
CA PRO A 154 5.38 -15.17 0.64
C PRO A 154 6.45 -15.84 1.50
N THR A 155 6.02 -16.68 2.43
CA THR A 155 6.89 -17.36 3.40
C THR A 155 7.41 -18.73 2.92
N GLY A 156 6.76 -19.33 1.91
CA GLY A 156 7.07 -20.68 1.44
C GLY A 156 8.16 -20.78 0.35
N ARG A 157 8.70 -19.67 -0.15
CA ARG A 157 9.69 -19.68 -1.24
C ARG A 157 10.62 -18.48 -1.19
N THR A 158 11.88 -18.68 -1.57
CA THR A 158 12.81 -17.56 -1.82
C THR A 158 12.50 -16.97 -3.19
N ILE A 159 12.20 -15.67 -3.24
CA ILE A 159 11.88 -14.96 -4.47
C ILE A 159 13.00 -13.98 -4.80
N SER A 160 13.35 -13.90 -6.09
CA SER A 160 14.17 -12.81 -6.60
C SER A 160 13.30 -11.58 -6.81
N HIS A 161 13.64 -10.47 -6.16
CA HIS A 161 12.92 -9.21 -6.28
C HIS A 161 13.60 -8.27 -7.29
N PRO A 162 12.85 -7.41 -8.01
CA PRO A 162 13.43 -6.43 -8.90
C PRO A 162 14.18 -5.33 -8.12
N PRO A 163 15.07 -4.55 -8.78
CA PRO A 163 15.89 -3.54 -8.11
C PRO A 163 15.13 -2.43 -7.38
N HIS A 164 13.90 -2.12 -7.82
CA HIS A 164 13.02 -1.10 -7.25
C HIS A 164 12.03 -1.67 -6.21
N PHE A 165 12.19 -2.93 -5.83
CA PHE A 165 11.40 -3.53 -4.77
C PHE A 165 11.60 -2.82 -3.43
N ILE A 166 10.49 -2.61 -2.70
CA ILE A 166 10.48 -1.99 -1.37
C ILE A 166 10.07 -3.04 -0.34
N PHE A 167 10.89 -3.19 0.71
CA PHE A 167 10.50 -4.02 1.85
C PHE A 167 9.68 -3.17 2.84
N PRO A 168 8.51 -3.64 3.30
CA PRO A 168 7.63 -2.89 4.18
C PRO A 168 8.16 -2.91 5.62
N PHE A 169 9.13 -2.07 5.95
CA PHE A 169 9.62 -1.96 7.33
C PHE A 169 8.71 -1.02 8.13
N ALA A 170 8.19 -1.49 9.26
CA ALA A 170 7.37 -0.67 10.16
C ALA A 170 8.23 0.23 11.07
N ASN A 171 9.48 -0.16 11.28
CA ASN A 171 10.41 0.50 12.18
C ASN A 171 11.83 0.57 11.61
N GLU A 172 12.68 1.31 12.29
CA GLU A 172 14.12 1.28 12.03
C GLU A 172 14.66 -0.15 12.26
N ARG A 173 15.49 -0.61 11.33
CA ARG A 173 16.19 -1.90 11.45
C ARG A 173 17.14 -1.92 12.65
N GLU A 174 17.03 -2.95 13.47
CA GLU A 174 17.91 -3.20 14.62
C GLU A 174 18.96 -4.23 14.22
N ARG A 175 20.24 -3.89 14.31
CA ARG A 175 21.29 -4.86 13.97
C ARG A 175 21.42 -5.91 15.07
N VAL A 176 21.32 -7.19 14.70
CA VAL A 176 21.40 -8.31 15.64
C VAL A 176 22.72 -9.08 15.56
N GLY A 177 23.47 -8.96 14.46
CA GLY A 177 24.76 -9.65 14.35
C GLY A 177 25.41 -9.57 12.99
N TYR A 178 26.33 -10.50 12.76
CA TYR A 178 27.04 -10.72 11.51
C TYR A 178 27.07 -12.22 11.18
N GLY A 179 26.92 -12.55 9.91
CA GLY A 179 27.17 -13.88 9.36
C GLY A 179 28.21 -13.83 8.25
N SER A 180 28.60 -15.01 7.73
CA SER A 180 29.61 -15.14 6.67
C SER A 180 29.24 -14.43 5.36
N PHE A 181 27.96 -14.06 5.20
CA PHE A 181 27.41 -13.42 4.00
C PHE A 181 26.94 -11.98 4.24
N GLY A 182 27.17 -11.41 5.43
CA GLY A 182 26.86 -10.01 5.72
C GLY A 182 26.24 -9.76 7.09
N GLU A 183 25.66 -8.57 7.23
CA GLU A 183 25.00 -8.11 8.46
C GLU A 183 23.59 -8.68 8.59
N VAL A 184 23.21 -9.01 9.82
CA VAL A 184 21.86 -9.51 10.13
C VAL A 184 21.11 -8.43 10.91
N TYR A 185 19.89 -8.14 10.45
CA TYR A 185 19.01 -7.12 11.02
C TYR A 185 17.67 -7.74 11.42
N LYS A 186 17.10 -7.20 12.50
CA LYS A 186 15.73 -7.42 12.94
C LYS A 186 14.89 -6.22 12.54
N VAL A 187 13.69 -6.50 12.02
CA VAL A 187 12.72 -5.49 11.58
C VAL A 187 11.32 -5.96 11.97
N GLU A 188 10.42 -5.01 12.11
CA GLU A 188 8.99 -5.26 12.19
C GLU A 188 8.38 -5.07 10.79
N ILE A 189 7.47 -5.96 10.41
CA ILE A 189 6.72 -5.89 9.16
C ILE A 189 5.27 -5.54 9.53
N PRO A 190 4.67 -4.50 8.93
CA PRO A 190 3.27 -4.16 9.18
C PRO A 190 2.32 -5.32 8.89
N SER A 191 1.14 -5.27 9.50
CA SER A 191 0.05 -6.21 9.22
C SER A 191 -0.30 -6.23 7.73
N GLY A 192 -0.73 -7.41 7.26
CA GLY A 192 -1.13 -7.63 5.88
C GLY A 192 0.01 -7.93 4.91
N PHE A 193 1.27 -7.66 5.24
CA PHE A 193 2.38 -8.02 4.33
C PHE A 193 2.90 -9.44 4.54
N LEU A 194 2.63 -10.06 5.69
CA LEU A 194 2.97 -11.44 5.97
C LEU A 194 1.71 -12.25 6.30
N PRO A 195 1.64 -13.52 5.89
CA PRO A 195 0.65 -14.45 6.42
C PRO A 195 0.75 -14.49 7.94
N PRO A 196 -0.38 -14.59 8.66
CA PRO A 196 -0.35 -14.86 10.09
C PRO A 196 0.46 -16.13 10.30
N GLN A 197 1.48 -16.07 11.16
CA GLN A 197 2.14 -17.30 11.60
C GLN A 197 1.05 -18.14 12.24
N ALA A 198 0.82 -19.35 11.72
CA ALA A 198 -0.09 -20.29 12.35
C ALA A 198 0.32 -20.36 13.81
N ASP A 199 -0.54 -19.90 14.72
CA ASP A 199 -0.24 -19.82 16.13
C ASP A 199 0.49 -21.11 16.50
N GLU A 200 1.75 -20.99 16.92
CA GLU A 200 2.35 -22.01 17.74
C GLU A 200 1.33 -22.17 18.88
N LYS A 201 0.54 -23.24 18.80
CA LYS A 201 -0.22 -23.74 19.94
C LYS A 201 0.86 -24.04 20.97
N VAL A 202 1.27 -23.01 21.71
CA VAL A 202 2.04 -23.14 22.93
C VAL A 202 1.11 -23.90 23.82
N SER A 203 1.30 -25.22 23.72
CA SER A 203 0.76 -26.22 24.56
C SER A 203 1.22 -25.83 25.96
N LYS A 204 0.41 -25.02 26.64
CA LYS A 204 0.35 -25.01 28.09
C LYS A 204 -0.29 -26.33 28.51
N VAL A 205 0.41 -27.43 28.24
CA VAL A 205 0.36 -28.61 29.09
C VAL A 205 1.07 -28.16 30.36
N PHE A 206 0.33 -27.49 31.23
CA PHE A 206 0.67 -27.52 32.64
C PHE A 206 0.51 -28.97 33.05
N ALA A 207 1.63 -29.68 33.04
CA ALA A 207 1.78 -30.90 33.82
C ALA A 207 1.54 -30.50 35.28
N SER A 208 0.34 -30.77 35.78
CA SER A 208 0.10 -30.78 37.22
C SER A 208 1.00 -31.86 37.82
N PRO A 209 1.88 -31.53 38.78
CA PRO A 209 2.63 -32.55 39.48
C PRO A 209 1.64 -33.42 40.26
N ARG A 210 1.71 -34.75 40.02
CA ARG A 210 1.06 -35.74 40.88
C ARG A 210 1.57 -35.54 42.31
N GLN A 211 0.73 -35.02 43.19
CA GLN A 211 0.91 -35.19 44.62
C GLN A 211 0.47 -36.61 44.97
N THR A 212 1.44 -37.49 45.23
CA THR A 212 1.24 -38.62 46.14
C THR A 212 1.52 -38.15 47.56
N PRO A 213 0.56 -38.26 48.49
CA PRO A 213 0.89 -38.50 49.88
C PRO A 213 0.75 -40.00 50.17
N GLY A 214 1.86 -40.59 50.60
CA GLY A 214 1.78 -41.82 51.39
C GLY A 214 1.24 -41.48 52.77
N HIS A 215 0.29 -42.29 53.24
CA HIS A 215 0.34 -43.05 54.49
C HIS A 215 -0.84 -43.99 54.54
#